data_AF-A0A349D4K3-F1
#
_entry.id   AF-A0A349D4K3-F1
#
_cell.length_a   1.000
_cell.length_b   1.000
_cell.length_c   1.000
_cell.angle_alpha   90.00
_cell.angle_beta   90.00
_cell.angle_gamma   90.00
#
_symmetry.space_group_name_H-M   'P 1'
#
loop_
_entity.id
_entity.type
_entity.pdbx_description
1 polymer ?
#
loop_
_entity_poly.entity_id
_entity_poly.type
_entity_poly.pdbx_seq_one_letter_code
_entity_poly.pdbx_strand_id
1 'polypeptide(L)'
;MKEFLFLFSGFLMLELSAQVKQVDPNIYVRRGYKLDIVLDDQKAARFMEFDDKGRLFLSIPTKGLIKSCTDADGDGYYETVVTYVEGHPRLQAMF
;
A
#
# COMPACT_ATOMS: atom_id res chain seq x y z
N MET A 1 -52.68 -19.63 -2.72
CA MET A 1 -52.48 -18.50 -3.66
C MET A 1 -51.10 -17.93 -3.42
N LYS A 2 -50.24 -18.01 -4.45
CA LYS A 2 -49.08 -17.15 -4.75
C LYS A 2 -47.95 -17.16 -3.70
N GLU A 3 -46.93 -17.99 -3.87
CA GLU A 3 -45.74 -17.68 -4.71
C GLU A 3 -45.26 -16.24 -4.44
N PHE A 4 -44.52 -16.05 -3.35
CA PHE A 4 -43.82 -14.78 -3.07
C PHE A 4 -42.31 -15.02 -3.16
N LEU A 5 -41.86 -15.06 -4.43
CA LEU A 5 -40.67 -14.36 -4.90
C LEU A 5 -39.34 -14.66 -4.16
N PHE A 6 -38.79 -15.85 -4.39
CA PHE A 6 -37.35 -16.12 -4.28
C PHE A 6 -36.59 -15.42 -5.42
N LEU A 7 -36.35 -14.11 -5.32
CA LEU A 7 -35.54 -13.37 -6.29
C LEU A 7 -34.76 -12.27 -5.57
N PHE A 8 -33.65 -12.59 -4.91
CA PHE A 8 -32.54 -11.66 -4.66
C PHE A 8 -31.35 -12.41 -4.05
N SER A 9 -30.80 -13.39 -4.78
CA SER A 9 -29.51 -13.99 -4.42
C SER A 9 -28.66 -14.23 -5.67
N GLY A 10 -28.69 -13.26 -6.58
CA GLY A 10 -27.66 -13.11 -7.60
C GLY A 10 -26.52 -12.35 -6.95
N PHE A 11 -25.63 -13.09 -6.32
CA PHE A 11 -24.36 -12.66 -5.77
C PHE A 11 -23.64 -11.77 -6.80
N LEU A 12 -23.74 -10.45 -6.64
CA LEU A 12 -22.95 -9.49 -7.41
C LEU A 12 -21.53 -9.53 -6.83
N MET A 13 -20.79 -10.59 -7.19
CA MET A 13 -19.35 -10.67 -6.97
C MET A 13 -18.72 -9.71 -7.98
N LEU A 14 -18.65 -8.43 -7.61
CA LEU A 14 -17.72 -7.51 -8.22
C LEU A 14 -16.33 -8.04 -7.83
N GLU A 15 -15.74 -8.91 -8.65
CA GLU A 15 -14.33 -9.20 -8.55
C GLU A 15 -13.58 -7.94 -8.98
N LEU A 16 -13.30 -7.09 -7.99
CA LEU A 16 -12.35 -6.01 -8.13
C LEU A 16 -10.97 -6.66 -8.30
N SER A 17 -10.66 -7.08 -9.52
CA SER A 17 -9.34 -7.57 -9.89
C SER A 17 -8.38 -6.38 -9.80
N ALA A 18 -7.83 -6.16 -8.61
CA ALA A 18 -6.67 -5.28 -8.45
C ALA A 18 -5.56 -5.87 -9.32
N GLN A 19 -5.09 -5.09 -10.30
CA GLN A 19 -4.01 -5.52 -11.18
C GLN A 19 -2.74 -5.66 -10.33
N VAL A 20 -2.40 -6.90 -9.92
CA VAL A 20 -1.22 -7.15 -9.09
C VAL A 20 0.02 -6.82 -9.91
N LYS A 21 0.70 -5.75 -9.53
CA LYS A 21 1.95 -5.32 -10.16
C LYS A 21 3.00 -6.41 -9.95
N GLN A 22 3.64 -6.83 -11.04
CA GLN A 22 4.67 -7.86 -10.99
C GLN A 22 6.02 -7.24 -10.62
N VAL A 23 6.76 -7.94 -9.77
CA VAL A 23 8.16 -7.61 -9.45
C VAL A 23 8.99 -7.67 -10.74
N ASP A 24 9.94 -6.74 -10.90
CA ASP A 24 10.86 -6.76 -12.04
C ASP A 24 11.67 -8.08 -12.03
N PRO A 25 11.54 -8.93 -13.07
CA PRO A 25 12.21 -10.23 -13.11
C PRO A 25 13.74 -10.13 -13.18
N ASN A 26 14.29 -8.95 -13.44
CA ASN A 26 15.74 -8.72 -13.42
C ASN A 26 16.28 -8.48 -12.00
N ILE A 27 15.41 -8.32 -10.99
CA ILE A 27 15.84 -8.20 -9.59
C ILE A 27 16.04 -9.60 -9.01
N TYR A 28 17.29 -9.90 -8.64
CA TYR A 28 17.66 -11.15 -8.02
C TYR A 28 17.63 -11.06 -6.49
N VAL A 29 16.97 -12.02 -5.85
CA VAL A 29 17.06 -12.25 -4.39
C VAL A 29 17.69 -13.61 -4.10
N ARG A 30 18.40 -13.73 -2.97
CA ARG A 30 19.05 -14.98 -2.56
C ARG A 30 18.02 -16.08 -2.28
N ARG A 31 18.44 -17.34 -2.42
CA ARG A 31 17.61 -18.50 -2.04
C ARG A 31 17.12 -18.37 -0.59
N GLY A 32 15.83 -18.59 -0.37
CA GLY A 32 15.18 -18.44 0.94
C GLY A 32 14.53 -17.08 1.17
N TYR A 33 14.64 -16.13 0.22
CA TYR A 33 13.98 -14.84 0.26
C TYR A 33 12.96 -14.71 -0.88
N LYS A 34 11.94 -13.87 -0.66
CA LYS A 34 10.94 -13.45 -1.65
C LYS A 34 10.98 -11.92 -1.75
N LEU A 35 10.79 -11.40 -2.96
CA LEU A 35 10.55 -9.98 -3.20
C LEU A 35 9.10 -9.81 -3.62
N ASP A 36 8.47 -8.73 -3.15
CA ASP A 36 7.10 -8.36 -3.51
C ASP A 36 6.96 -6.84 -3.62
N ILE A 37 5.89 -6.39 -4.27
CA ILE A 37 5.52 -4.97 -4.34
C ILE A 37 4.41 -4.73 -3.34
N VAL A 38 4.77 -4.19 -2.18
CA VAL A 38 3.83 -3.94 -1.06
C VAL A 38 3.18 -2.55 -1.10
N LEU A 39 3.80 -1.63 -1.83
CA LEU A 39 3.31 -0.28 -2.09
C LEU A 39 3.98 0.25 -3.36
N ASP A 40 3.19 0.78 -4.30
CA ASP A 40 3.70 1.29 -5.57
C ASP A 40 3.46 2.81 -5.75
N ASP A 41 3.92 3.34 -6.89
CA ASP A 41 3.74 4.72 -7.33
C ASP A 41 4.28 5.83 -6.40
N GLN A 42 5.14 5.48 -5.44
CA GLN A 42 5.87 6.42 -4.57
C GLN A 42 7.15 6.95 -5.25
N LYS A 43 6.97 7.67 -6.36
CA LYS A 43 8.09 8.21 -7.15
C LYS A 43 8.97 9.14 -6.31
N ALA A 44 10.29 8.96 -6.43
CA ALA A 44 11.31 9.71 -5.70
C ALA A 44 11.23 9.59 -4.16
N ALA A 45 10.64 8.51 -3.66
CA ALA A 45 10.77 8.15 -2.25
C ALA A 45 12.23 7.86 -1.88
N ARG A 46 12.60 8.13 -0.62
CA ARG A 46 13.99 7.97 -0.13
C ARG A 46 14.04 7.26 1.21
N PHE A 47 13.91 7.99 2.31
CA PHE A 47 14.01 7.44 3.66
C PHE A 47 12.72 6.75 4.08
N MET A 48 12.88 5.68 4.87
CA MET A 48 11.83 4.87 5.47
C MET A 48 12.12 4.64 6.95
N GLU A 49 11.10 4.71 7.79
CA GLU A 49 11.19 4.42 9.23
C GLU A 49 9.87 3.85 9.75
N PHE A 50 9.96 2.91 10.69
CA PHE A 50 8.79 2.38 11.39
C PHE A 50 8.65 3.05 12.76
N ASP A 51 7.41 3.30 13.20
CA ASP A 51 7.15 3.62 14.61
C ASP A 51 7.03 2.36 15.48
N ASP A 52 6.73 2.57 16.77
CA ASP A 52 6.52 1.52 17.77
C ASP A 52 5.26 0.67 17.56
N LYS A 53 4.42 1.02 16.58
CA LYS A 53 3.17 0.33 16.23
C LYS A 53 3.21 -0.31 14.84
N GLY A 54 4.35 -0.26 14.15
CA GLY A 54 4.52 -0.85 12.83
C GLY A 54 4.01 0.02 11.68
N ARG A 55 3.68 1.30 11.90
CA ARG A 55 3.36 2.22 10.81
C ARG A 55 4.64 2.62 10.08
N LEU A 56 4.63 2.51 8.75
CA LEU A 56 5.76 2.89 7.90
C LEU A 56 5.65 4.36 7.49
N PHE A 57 6.64 5.16 7.84
CA PHE A 57 6.81 6.51 7.32
C PHE A 57 7.74 6.50 6.11
N LEU A 58 7.33 7.17 5.03
CA LEU A 58 8.06 7.23 3.77
C LEU A 58 8.26 8.69 3.35
N SER A 59 9.51 9.14 3.27
CA SER A 59 9.82 10.50 2.80
C SER A 59 9.82 10.58 1.27
N ILE A 60 9.24 11.66 0.72
CA ILE A 60 9.29 12.03 -0.70
C ILE A 60 9.90 13.44 -0.79
N PRO A 61 11.24 13.57 -0.71
CA PRO A 61 11.89 14.85 -0.50
C PRO A 61 11.64 15.89 -1.59
N THR A 62 11.53 15.43 -2.84
CA THR A 62 11.29 16.31 -4.00
C THR A 62 9.90 16.95 -3.99
N LYS A 63 8.97 16.39 -3.20
CA LYS A 63 7.64 16.94 -2.98
C LYS A 63 7.49 17.59 -1.60
N GLY A 64 8.50 17.49 -0.74
CA GLY A 64 8.42 17.97 0.63
C GLY A 64 7.40 17.23 1.50
N LEU A 65 7.15 15.95 1.21
CA LEU A 65 6.13 15.16 1.88
C LEU A 65 6.75 14.04 2.72
N ILE A 66 6.08 13.70 3.82
CA ILE A 66 6.18 12.38 4.45
C ILE A 66 4.82 11.70 4.33
N LYS A 67 4.79 10.46 3.86
CA LYS A 67 3.62 9.59 3.88
C LYS A 67 3.65 8.70 5.12
N SER A 68 2.49 8.43 5.71
CA SER A 68 2.30 7.38 6.71
C SER A 68 1.52 6.24 6.04
N CYS A 69 2.05 5.03 6.14
CA CYS A 69 1.49 3.82 5.55
C CYS A 69 1.12 2.84 6.67
N THR A 70 -0.08 2.27 6.59
CA THR A 70 -0.59 1.31 7.57
C THR A 70 -1.02 0.04 6.85
N ASP A 71 -0.49 -1.09 7.31
CA ASP A 71 -0.95 -2.45 7.04
C ASP A 71 -1.99 -2.78 8.13
N ALA A 72 -3.27 -2.83 7.74
CA ALA A 72 -4.38 -2.93 8.67
C ALA A 72 -4.72 -4.39 9.04
N ASP A 73 -4.42 -5.35 8.17
CA ASP A 73 -4.76 -6.76 8.35
C ASP A 73 -3.53 -7.66 8.62
N GLY A 74 -2.33 -7.10 8.55
CA GLY A 74 -1.07 -7.74 8.90
C GLY A 74 -0.53 -8.67 7.82
N ASP A 75 -0.96 -8.52 6.57
CA ASP A 75 -0.53 -9.38 5.46
C ASP A 75 0.77 -8.90 4.77
N GLY A 76 1.28 -7.73 5.18
CA GLY A 76 2.49 -7.10 4.68
C GLY A 76 2.28 -6.10 3.54
N TYR A 77 1.04 -5.87 3.11
CA TYR A 77 0.66 -4.84 2.15
C TYR A 77 0.11 -3.61 2.88
N TYR A 78 0.19 -2.42 2.26
CA TYR A 78 -0.27 -1.18 2.89
C TYR A 78 -1.59 -0.72 2.28
N GLU A 79 -2.70 -0.88 3.00
CA GLU A 79 -4.04 -0.51 2.54
C GLU A 79 -4.27 1.00 2.66
N THR A 80 -3.61 1.63 3.63
CA THR A 80 -3.77 3.06 3.92
C THR A 80 -2.46 3.80 3.71
N VAL A 81 -2.48 4.82 2.86
CA VAL A 81 -1.35 5.73 2.62
C VAL A 81 -1.83 7.18 2.67
N VAL A 82 -1.46 7.89 3.72
CA VAL A 82 -1.89 9.28 3.96
C VAL A 82 -0.71 10.23 3.98
N THR A 83 -0.95 11.51 3.66
CA THR A 83 0.05 12.55 3.90
C THR A 83 0.14 12.82 5.40
N TYR A 84 1.33 12.62 5.97
CA TYR A 84 1.61 12.87 7.38
C TYR A 84 2.24 14.26 7.58
N VAL A 85 3.18 14.65 6.71
CA VAL A 85 3.79 15.99 6.69
C VAL A 85 3.77 16.53 5.27
N GLU A 86 3.49 17.82 5.12
CA GLU A 86 3.56 18.57 3.86
C GLU A 86 3.91 20.04 4.09
N GLY A 87 4.01 20.82 3.02
CA GLY A 87 4.24 22.27 3.09
C GLY A 87 5.71 22.68 3.19
N HIS A 88 6.65 21.74 3.13
CA HIS A 88 8.08 22.03 3.11
C HIS A 88 8.63 22.09 1.67
N PRO A 89 9.53 23.02 1.33
CA PRO A 89 10.14 23.06 -0.01
C PRO A 89 10.93 21.80 -0.35
N ARG A 90 11.57 21.21 0.67
CA ARG A 90 12.24 19.91 0.66
C ARG A 90 12.14 19.32 2.06
N LEU A 91 12.00 18.01 2.14
CA LEU A 91 11.90 17.31 3.42
C LEU A 91 12.76 16.04 3.39
N GLN A 92 13.84 16.04 4.18
CA GLN A 92 14.78 14.93 4.31
C GLN A 92 14.99 14.65 5.80
N ALA A 93 13.99 14.06 6.44
CA ALA A 93 14.06 13.68 7.85
C ALA A 93 13.13 12.50 8.12
N MET A 94 13.50 11.69 9.10
CA MET A 94 12.67 10.73 9.81
C MET A 94 13.00 10.93 11.31
N PHE A 95 12.01 10.85 12.21
CA PHE A 95 12.12 11.24 13.62
C PHE A 95 11.77 10.07 14.53
#